data_AF-W7B5W0-F1
#
_entry.id   AF-W7B5W0-F1
#
_cell.length_a   1.000
_cell.length_b   1.000
_cell.length_c   1.000
_cell.angle_alpha   90.00
_cell.angle_beta   90.00
_cell.angle_gamma   90.00
#
_symmetry.space_group_name_H-M   'P 1'
#
loop_
_entity.id
_entity.type
_entity.pdbx_description
1 polymer ?
#
loop_
_entity_poly.entity_id
_entity_poly.type
_entity_poly.pdbx_seq_one_letter_code
_entity_poly.pdbx_strand_id
1 'polypeptide(L)'
;MRAEPILKKVAHQTAMLKNFLSKKKQNPSDLEFLSIAGISDAEHNTDSVVPLQSALSSRLIFDNIHVYMEKIERGEEASHHTIYKSAESIQLIYWFLAKYTSPEKKRISTGQLKTAALS
;
A
#
# COMPACT_ATOMS: atom_id res chain seq x y z
N MET A 1 -10.52 -4.16 18.28
CA MET A 1 -10.08 -4.22 16.86
C MET A 1 -8.97 -5.25 16.75
N ARG A 2 -9.18 -6.35 16.03
CA ARG A 2 -8.09 -7.26 15.68
C ARG A 2 -7.44 -6.70 14.40
N ALA A 3 -6.13 -6.47 14.43
CA ALA A 3 -5.40 -6.18 13.21
C ALA A 3 -5.39 -7.45 12.35
N GLU A 4 -5.96 -7.38 11.15
CA GLU A 4 -5.91 -8.47 10.18
C GLU A 4 -4.44 -8.81 9.87
N PRO A 5 -4.07 -10.09 9.75
CA PRO A 5 -2.70 -10.48 9.51
C PRO A 5 -2.22 -9.87 8.19
N ILE A 6 -1.17 -9.05 8.27
CA ILE A 6 -0.47 -8.51 7.11
C ILE A 6 -0.01 -9.70 6.26
N LEU A 7 -0.62 -9.91 5.09
CA LEU A 7 -0.17 -10.89 4.11
C LEU A 7 1.25 -10.51 3.66
N LYS A 8 2.26 -11.11 4.29
CA LYS A 8 3.69 -10.85 4.01
C LYS A 8 4.18 -11.55 2.75
N LYS A 9 3.38 -12.44 2.14
CA LYS A 9 3.71 -13.20 0.93
C LYS A 9 2.44 -13.49 0.10
N VAL A 10 2.58 -13.46 -1.23
CA VAL A 10 1.56 -13.98 -2.16
C VAL A 10 1.92 -15.43 -2.48
N ALA A 11 0.94 -16.33 -2.45
CA ALA A 11 1.16 -17.75 -2.72
C ALA A 11 1.63 -18.00 -4.17
N HIS A 12 1.18 -17.17 -5.11
CA HIS A 12 1.56 -17.24 -6.52
C HIS A 12 1.92 -15.85 -7.06
N GLN A 13 3.09 -15.71 -7.67
CA GLN A 13 3.50 -14.50 -8.36
C GLN A 13 3.24 -14.64 -9.86
N THR A 14 2.27 -13.89 -10.36
CA THR A 14 2.01 -13.78 -11.80
C THR A 14 3.23 -13.20 -12.52
N ALA A 15 3.34 -13.43 -13.84
CA ALA A 15 4.40 -12.81 -14.64
C ALA A 15 4.39 -11.27 -14.52
N MET A 16 3.20 -10.67 -14.41
CA MET A 16 3.02 -9.25 -14.17
C MET A 16 3.61 -8.80 -12.82
N LEU A 17 3.28 -9.50 -11.73
CA LEU A 17 3.84 -9.17 -10.41
C LEU A 17 5.37 -9.33 -10.40
N LYS A 18 5.91 -10.39 -11.02
CA LYS A 18 7.37 -10.57 -11.15
C LYS A 18 8.04 -9.40 -11.88
N ASN A 19 7.41 -8.88 -12.93
CA ASN A 19 7.91 -7.72 -13.67
C ASN A 19 7.85 -6.42 -12.84
N PHE A 20 6.83 -6.23 -11.99
CA PHE A 20 6.84 -5.10 -11.06
C PHE A 20 7.93 -5.24 -9.99
N LEU A 21 8.08 -6.43 -9.41
CA LEU A 21 9.09 -6.71 -8.39
C LEU A 21 10.52 -6.58 -8.92
N SER A 22 10.79 -6.89 -10.19
CA SER A 22 12.12 -6.71 -10.78
C SER A 22 12.49 -5.24 -10.98
N LYS A 23 11.49 -4.34 -11.05
CA LYS A 23 11.67 -2.90 -11.29
C LYS A 23 11.51 -2.04 -10.04
N LYS A 24 11.02 -2.57 -8.92
CA LYS A 24 10.68 -1.78 -7.74
C LYS A 24 11.82 -0.91 -7.18
N LYS A 25 13.09 -1.29 -7.39
CA LYS A 25 14.25 -0.44 -7.02
C LYS A 25 14.26 0.93 -7.73
N GLN A 26 13.48 1.09 -8.80
CA GLN A 26 13.32 2.33 -9.56
C GLN A 26 12.20 3.22 -9.01
N ASN A 27 11.45 2.78 -8.00
CA ASN A 27 10.41 3.60 -7.39
C ASN A 27 11.02 4.89 -6.80
N PRO A 28 10.39 6.06 -7.00
CA PRO A 28 10.84 7.30 -6.37
C PRO A 28 10.83 7.16 -4.85
N SER A 29 11.95 7.49 -4.20
CA SER A 29 12.07 7.32 -2.75
C SER A 29 11.14 8.24 -1.96
N ASP A 30 10.66 9.30 -2.57
CA ASP A 30 9.70 10.29 -2.07
C ASP A 30 8.25 9.99 -2.47
N LEU A 31 7.99 8.88 -3.15
CA LEU A 31 6.64 8.49 -3.53
C LEU A 31 5.78 8.21 -2.28
N GLU A 32 4.56 8.72 -2.35
CA GLU A 32 3.47 8.41 -1.43
C GLU A 32 2.40 7.65 -2.19
N PHE A 33 1.94 6.52 -1.65
CA PHE A 33 1.04 5.61 -2.34
C PHE A 33 -0.12 5.20 -1.44
N LEU A 34 -1.34 5.32 -1.97
CA LEU A 34 -2.56 4.85 -1.35
C LEU A 34 -3.15 3.71 -2.18
N SER A 35 -3.29 2.53 -1.56
CA SER A 35 -3.94 1.36 -2.14
C SER A 35 -5.34 1.21 -1.57
N ILE A 36 -6.38 1.33 -2.40
CA ILE A 36 -7.78 1.10 -1.99
C ILE A 36 -8.24 -0.22 -2.61
N ALA A 37 -8.74 -1.13 -1.79
CA ALA A 37 -9.26 -2.42 -2.21
C ALA A 37 -10.66 -2.67 -1.63
N GLY A 38 -11.48 -3.40 -2.36
CA GLY A 38 -12.85 -3.70 -1.98
C GLY A 38 -13.09 -5.14 -1.54
N ILE A 39 -14.10 -5.32 -0.69
CA ILE A 39 -14.69 -6.61 -0.34
C ILE A 39 -16.22 -6.46 -0.38
N SER A 40 -16.83 -6.76 -1.53
CA SER A 40 -18.28 -6.88 -1.69
C SER A 40 -18.77 -8.30 -1.39
N ASP A 41 -17.90 -9.29 -1.58
CA ASP A 41 -18.10 -10.68 -1.20
C ASP A 41 -17.08 -11.06 -0.11
N ALA A 42 -17.58 -11.12 1.13
CA ALA A 42 -16.77 -11.40 2.31
C ALA A 42 -16.37 -12.88 2.42
N GLU A 43 -17.14 -13.80 1.85
CA GLU A 43 -16.83 -15.23 1.88
C GLU A 43 -15.58 -15.52 1.04
N HIS A 44 -15.46 -14.84 -0.11
CA HIS A 44 -14.37 -15.04 -1.06
C HIS A 44 -13.26 -13.96 -0.98
N ASN A 45 -13.38 -12.96 -0.10
CA ASN A 45 -12.46 -11.83 0.02
C ASN A 45 -12.15 -11.17 -1.33
N THR A 46 -13.19 -10.70 -2.02
CA THR A 46 -13.10 -10.13 -3.36
C THR A 46 -14.07 -8.96 -3.53
N ASP A 47 -13.78 -8.05 -4.45
CA ASP A 47 -14.70 -6.99 -4.89
C ASP A 47 -15.71 -7.50 -5.95
N SER A 48 -15.89 -8.83 -6.01
CA SER A 48 -16.60 -9.64 -7.03
C SER A 48 -15.89 -9.82 -8.38
N VAL A 49 -14.73 -9.19 -8.60
CA VAL A 49 -13.94 -9.35 -9.84
C VAL A 49 -12.47 -9.64 -9.53
N VAL A 50 -11.88 -8.85 -8.64
CA VAL A 50 -10.47 -8.88 -8.25
C VAL A 50 -10.36 -9.36 -6.80
N PRO A 51 -9.65 -10.49 -6.56
CA PRO A 51 -9.37 -10.93 -5.20
C PRO A 51 -8.60 -9.88 -4.41
N LEU A 52 -8.93 -9.71 -3.14
CA LEU A 52 -8.30 -8.73 -2.23
C LEU A 52 -6.77 -8.84 -2.22
N GLN A 53 -6.26 -10.08 -2.23
CA GLN A 53 -4.81 -10.33 -2.24
C GLN A 53 -4.13 -9.79 -3.51
N SER A 54 -4.83 -9.81 -4.65
CA SER A 54 -4.33 -9.24 -5.90
C SER A 54 -4.24 -7.71 -5.80
N ALA A 55 -5.33 -7.05 -5.38
CA ALA A 55 -5.38 -5.59 -5.24
C ALA A 55 -4.32 -5.06 -4.24
N LEU A 56 -4.14 -5.74 -3.11
CA LEU A 56 -3.17 -5.37 -2.08
C LEU A 56 -1.75 -5.88 -2.32
N SER A 57 -1.46 -6.53 -3.45
CA SER A 57 -0.09 -6.95 -3.82
C SER A 57 0.86 -5.77 -4.05
N SER A 58 0.30 -4.56 -4.22
CA SER A 58 1.04 -3.29 -4.27
C SER A 58 1.97 -3.09 -3.06
N ARG A 59 1.67 -3.64 -1.88
CA ARG A 59 2.57 -3.62 -0.70
C ARG A 59 3.95 -4.22 -0.95
N LEU A 60 4.05 -5.16 -1.89
CA LEU A 60 5.32 -5.82 -2.24
C LEU A 60 6.09 -5.03 -3.29
N ILE A 61 5.37 -4.25 -4.09
CA ILE A 61 5.90 -3.40 -5.15
C ILE A 61 6.43 -2.10 -4.53
N PHE A 62 5.75 -1.55 -3.53
CA PHE A 62 6.04 -0.25 -2.92
C PHE A 62 6.57 -0.37 -1.48
N ASP A 63 7.43 -1.36 -1.19
CA ASP A 63 8.06 -1.53 0.13
C ASP A 63 9.30 -0.64 0.35
N ASN A 64 9.64 0.20 -0.62
CA ASN A 64 10.84 1.03 -0.66
C ASN A 64 10.56 2.52 -0.96
N ILE A 65 9.33 2.98 -0.71
CA ILE A 65 8.90 4.37 -0.92
C ILE A 65 8.75 5.11 0.41
N HIS A 66 8.38 6.40 0.36
CA HIS A 66 8.24 7.22 1.57
C HIS A 66 7.02 6.82 2.41
N VAL A 67 5.86 6.69 1.77
CA VAL A 67 4.60 6.36 2.43
C VAL A 67 3.84 5.33 1.62
N TYR A 68 3.42 4.26 2.26
CA TYR A 68 2.47 3.30 1.70
C TYR A 68 1.29 3.14 2.66
N MET A 69 0.08 3.39 2.18
CA MET A 69 -1.17 3.26 2.93
C MET A 69 -2.10 2.29 2.23
N GLU A 70 -2.89 1.58 3.03
CA GLU A 70 -3.93 0.68 2.53
C GLU A 70 -5.28 1.02 3.15
N LYS A 71 -6.31 0.94 2.32
CA LYS A 71 -7.70 0.97 2.73
C LYS A 71 -8.41 -0.25 2.18
N ILE A 72 -9.14 -0.92 3.05
CA ILE A 72 -10.10 -1.97 2.68
C ILE A 72 -11.50 -1.42 2.93
N GLU A 73 -12.28 -1.28 1.87
CA GLU A 73 -13.72 -0.97 1.93
C GLU A 73 -14.53 -2.27 1.91
N ARG A 74 -15.68 -2.28 2.56
CA ARG A 74 -16.53 -3.47 2.71
C ARG A 74 -17.98 -3.12 2.40
N GLY A 75 -18.72 -4.09 1.85
CA GLY A 75 -20.13 -3.95 1.50
C GLY A 75 -20.34 -3.78 0.00
N GLU A 76 -21.61 -3.61 -0.40
CA GLU A 76 -22.00 -3.55 -1.82
C GLU A 76 -21.28 -2.42 -2.58
N GLU A 77 -21.13 -1.25 -1.95
CA GLU A 77 -20.41 -0.11 -2.51
C GLU A 77 -18.93 -0.39 -2.78
N ALA A 78 -18.34 -1.40 -2.11
CA ALA A 78 -16.96 -1.84 -2.32
C ALA A 78 -16.82 -2.82 -3.50
N SER A 79 -17.85 -3.02 -4.33
CA SER A 79 -17.74 -3.83 -5.54
C SER A 79 -16.83 -3.17 -6.58
N HIS A 80 -16.29 -3.97 -7.49
CA HIS A 80 -15.40 -3.53 -8.56
C HIS A 80 -15.98 -2.37 -9.39
N HIS A 81 -17.31 -2.36 -9.59
CA HIS A 81 -17.99 -1.40 -10.43
C HIS A 81 -18.41 -0.11 -9.70
N THR A 82 -18.34 -0.09 -8.37
CA THR A 82 -18.87 0.99 -7.54
C THR A 82 -17.83 1.65 -6.66
N ILE A 83 -16.73 0.95 -6.31
CA ILE A 83 -15.76 1.43 -5.32
C ILE A 83 -15.20 2.83 -5.64
N TYR A 84 -14.95 3.14 -6.91
CA TYR A 84 -14.46 4.47 -7.32
C TYR A 84 -15.49 5.61 -7.16
N LYS A 85 -16.77 5.28 -6.95
CA LYS A 85 -17.86 6.23 -6.68
C LYS A 85 -18.28 6.24 -5.21
N SER A 86 -17.76 5.34 -4.39
CA SER A 86 -18.14 5.26 -2.98
C SER A 86 -17.79 6.58 -2.28
N ALA A 87 -18.67 7.04 -1.39
CA ALA A 87 -18.39 8.26 -0.62
C ALA A 87 -17.09 8.12 0.18
N GLU A 88 -16.78 6.90 0.65
CA GLU A 88 -15.56 6.58 1.38
C GLU A 88 -14.31 6.75 0.51
N SER A 89 -14.30 6.19 -0.70
CA SER A 89 -13.18 6.33 -1.64
C SER A 89 -12.98 7.77 -2.06
N ILE A 90 -14.06 8.50 -2.39
CA ILE A 90 -13.99 9.91 -2.79
C ILE A 90 -13.40 10.76 -1.65
N GLN A 91 -13.86 10.57 -0.42
CA GLN A 91 -13.36 11.30 0.74
C GLN A 91 -11.90 10.97 1.03
N LEU A 92 -11.51 9.70 0.93
CA LEU A 92 -10.15 9.25 1.18
C LEU A 92 -9.17 9.76 0.11
N ILE A 93 -9.55 9.73 -1.16
CA ILE A 93 -8.77 10.27 -2.27
C ILE A 93 -8.59 11.78 -2.09
N TYR A 94 -9.67 12.50 -1.76
CA TYR A 94 -9.58 13.94 -1.47
C TYR A 94 -8.63 14.22 -0.31
N TRP A 95 -8.76 13.49 0.80
CA TRP A 95 -7.88 13.64 1.94
C TRP A 95 -6.43 13.37 1.55
N PHE A 96 -6.15 12.26 0.87
CA PHE A 96 -4.79 11.86 0.52
C PHE A 96 -4.11 12.85 -0.44
N LEU A 97 -4.83 13.36 -1.43
CA LEU A 97 -4.25 14.26 -2.43
C LEU A 97 -4.23 15.73 -2.00
N ALA A 98 -5.19 16.19 -1.18
CA ALA A 98 -5.37 17.60 -0.89
C ALA A 98 -5.09 18.00 0.57
N LYS A 99 -5.02 17.06 1.50
CA LYS A 99 -4.94 17.34 2.94
C LYS A 99 -3.82 16.59 3.66
N TYR A 100 -3.50 15.38 3.22
CA TYR A 100 -2.45 14.59 3.83
C TYR A 100 -1.11 15.33 3.67
N THR A 101 -0.39 15.42 4.78
CA THR A 101 0.98 15.90 4.81
C THR A 101 1.80 14.80 5.44
N SER A 102 2.76 14.29 4.69
CA SER A 102 3.58 13.21 5.18
C SER A 102 4.51 13.67 6.29
N PRO A 103 4.74 12.83 7.32
CA PRO A 103 5.78 13.10 8.30
C PRO A 103 7.12 13.33 7.60
N GLU A 104 7.88 14.32 8.06
CA GLU A 104 9.22 14.56 7.50
C GLU A 104 10.06 13.28 7.57
N LYS A 105 10.79 12.99 6.48
CA LYS A 105 11.81 11.94 6.50
C LYS A 105 12.78 12.28 7.64
N LYS A 106 12.89 11.42 8.66
CA LYS A 106 14.04 11.48 9.58
C LYS A 106 15.30 11.35 8.74
N ARG A 107 15.94 12.48 8.40
CA ARG A 107 17.31 12.50 7.91
C ARG A 107 18.16 11.91 9.01
N ILE A 108 18.53 10.64 8.89
CA ILE A 108 19.69 10.14 9.62
C ILE A 108 20.87 10.91 9.02
N SER A 109 21.31 11.96 9.69
CA SER A 109 22.56 12.63 9.35
C SER A 109 23.67 11.61 9.54
N THR A 110 24.18 11.07 8.43
CA THR A 110 25.43 10.29 8.36
C THR A 110 26.61 11.21 8.68
N GLY A 111 26.71 11.62 9.93
CA GLY A 111 27.66 12.63 10.37
C GLY A 111 27.96 12.60 11.87
N GLN A 112 27.81 11.45 12.56
CA GLN A 112 28.41 11.22 13.88
C GLN A 112 28.72 9.72 14.08
N LEU A 113 29.68 9.20 13.30
CA LEU A 113 30.56 8.15 13.80
C LEU A 113 31.89 8.83 14.12
N LYS A 114 31.94 9.53 15.25
CA LYS A 114 33.23 9.84 15.88
C LYS A 114 33.75 8.53 16.47
N THR A 115 34.80 8.04 15.86
CA THR A 115 35.94 7.37 16.50
C THR A 115 35.89 7.30 18.03
N ALA A 116 35.68 6.08 18.54
CA ALA A 116 36.38 5.58 19.71
C ALA A 116 37.19 4.38 19.19
N ALA A 117 38.37 4.61 18.61
CA ALA A 117 39.65 4.67 19.32
C ALA A 117 39.93 3.36 20.06
N LEU A 118 40.84 2.60 19.46
CA LEU A 118 41.62 1.53 20.07
C LEU A 118 42.16 1.96 21.43
N SER A 119 41.92 1.13 22.45
CA SER A 119 42.83 0.81 23.56
C SER A 119 42.24 -0.32 24.39
#